data_AF-A0A7C5GAA3-F1
#
_entry.id   AF-A0A7C5GAA3-F1
#
_cell.length_a   1.000
_cell.length_b   1.000
_cell.length_c   1.000
_cell.angle_alpha   90.00
_cell.angle_beta   90.00
_cell.angle_gamma   90.00
#
_symmetry.space_group_name_H-M   'P 1'
#
loop_
_entity.id
_entity.type
_entity.pdbx_description
1 polymer ?
#
loop_
_entity_poly.entity_id
_entity_poly.type
_entity_poly.pdbx_seq_one_letter_code
_entity_poly.pdbx_strand_id
1 'polypeptide(L)'
;MGAPTGRVLVMGADGFIGRHIAFELRAAGWDVLAVARRVGRLRAMAFAFLAPVVHLQIRIRNIAGDALARGAPLPDAAQRAFRLWFALGWPAFAALVGVSWLMVAKPEFWG
;
A
#
# COMPACT_ATOMS: atom_id res chain seq x y z
N MET A 1 32.87 27.53 13.50
CA MET A 1 31.98 27.66 12.31
C MET A 1 30.62 28.05 12.83
N GLY A 2 30.10 29.22 12.44
CA GLY A 2 28.85 29.77 12.97
C GLY A 2 27.66 28.86 12.61
N ALA A 3 26.74 28.67 13.55
CA ALA A 3 25.58 27.82 13.36
C ALA A 3 24.73 28.35 12.17
N PRO A 4 24.35 27.50 11.21
CA PRO A 4 23.50 27.89 10.10
C PRO A 4 22.13 28.37 10.62
N THR A 5 21.84 29.65 10.42
CA THR A 5 20.60 30.32 10.88
C THR A 5 19.56 30.34 9.77
N GLY A 6 19.13 29.15 9.35
CA GLY A 6 18.14 28.98 8.28
C GLY A 6 17.01 28.03 8.68
N ARG A 7 15.83 28.23 8.08
CA ARG A 7 14.66 27.35 8.24
C ARG A 7 14.50 26.47 7.00
N VAL A 8 14.35 25.16 7.19
CA VAL A 8 14.19 24.18 6.08
C VAL A 8 12.91 23.39 6.27
N LEU A 9 12.15 23.25 5.19
CA LEU A 9 10.96 22.39 5.12
C LEU A 9 11.36 21.00 4.62
N VAL A 10 11.14 19.97 5.44
CA VAL A 10 11.35 18.58 5.06
C VAL A 10 9.99 17.91 4.84
N MET A 11 9.67 17.62 3.59
CA MET A 11 8.49 16.83 3.22
C MET A 11 8.81 15.33 3.28
N GLY A 12 7.84 14.51 3.70
CA GLY A 12 8.04 13.06 3.81
C GLY A 12 8.92 12.66 4.99
N ALA A 13 8.90 13.45 6.07
CA ALA A 13 9.67 13.19 7.29
C ALA A 13 9.23 11.92 8.05
N ASP A 14 8.12 11.29 7.64
CA ASP A 14 7.66 9.98 8.12
C ASP A 14 8.39 8.79 7.47
N GLY A 15 9.14 9.03 6.39
CA GLY A 15 9.99 8.01 5.76
C GLY A 15 11.30 7.78 6.51
N PHE A 16 11.91 6.61 6.30
CA PHE A 16 13.21 6.27 6.91
C PHE A 16 14.29 7.33 6.60
N ILE A 17 14.40 7.72 5.33
CA ILE A 17 15.37 8.71 4.85
C ILE A 17 15.01 10.13 5.33
N GLY A 18 13.75 10.54 5.15
CA GLY A 18 13.28 11.88 5.55
C GLY A 18 13.45 12.13 7.04
N ARG A 19 13.23 11.11 7.87
CA ARG A 19 13.48 11.17 9.32
C ARG A 19 14.96 11.39 9.62
N HIS A 20 15.86 10.65 8.96
CA HIS A 20 17.30 10.78 9.17
C HIS A 20 17.79 12.18 8.77
N ILE A 21 17.39 12.66 7.60
CA ILE A 21 17.72 14.01 7.10
C ILE A 21 17.21 15.08 8.07
N ALA A 22 15.98 14.96 8.57
CA ALA A 22 15.43 15.92 9.52
C ALA A 22 16.23 15.96 10.84
N PHE A 23 16.71 14.82 11.34
CA PHE A 23 17.53 14.77 12.56
C PHE A 23 18.94 15.33 12.34
N GLU A 24 19.58 14.99 11.22
CA GLU A 24 20.91 15.51 10.86
C GLU A 24 20.89 17.03 10.67
N LEU A 25 19.89 17.57 9.97
CA LEU A 25 19.73 19.01 9.79
C LEU A 25 19.52 19.73 11.13
N ARG A 26 18.74 19.13 12.03
CA ARG A 26 18.53 19.68 13.38
C ARG A 26 19.81 19.64 14.23
N ALA A 27 20.59 18.57 14.14
CA ALA A 27 21.89 18.44 14.83
C ALA A 27 22.91 19.45 14.31
N ALA A 28 22.86 19.76 13.00
CA ALA A 28 23.67 20.79 12.37
C ALA A 28 23.22 22.23 12.70
N GLY A 29 22.14 22.43 13.47
CA GLY A 29 21.69 23.74 13.95
C GLY A 29 20.60 24.41 13.12
N TRP A 30 20.03 23.72 12.11
CA TRP A 30 18.93 24.26 11.29
C TRP A 30 17.58 24.18 12.02
N ASP A 31 16.71 25.16 11.76
CA ASP A 31 15.30 25.12 12.18
C ASP A 31 14.51 24.26 11.19
N VAL A 32 14.15 23.04 11.58
CA VAL A 32 13.52 22.05 10.69
C VAL A 32 12.00 22.04 10.90
N LEU A 33 11.27 22.44 9.86
CA LEU A 33 9.83 22.24 9.75
C LEU A 33 9.57 20.90 9.04
N ALA A 34 9.17 19.88 9.80
CA ALA A 34 8.91 18.55 9.27
C ALA A 34 7.42 18.34 8.97
N VAL A 35 7.09 18.00 7.73
CA VAL A 35 5.73 17.60 7.34
C VAL A 35 5.67 16.08 7.21
N ALA A 36 4.98 15.46 8.15
CA ALA A 36 4.71 14.03 8.19
C ALA A 36 3.23 13.76 7.98
N ARG A 37 2.89 12.83 7.07
CA ARG A 37 1.49 12.44 6.85
C ARG A 37 1.09 11.39 7.89
N ARG A 38 -0.03 11.61 8.59
CA ARG A 38 -0.60 10.61 9.50
C ARG A 38 -1.33 9.52 8.70
N VAL A 39 -0.56 8.57 8.16
CA VAL A 39 -1.06 7.50 7.28
C VAL A 39 -1.64 6.29 8.03
N GLY A 40 -1.78 6.35 9.36
CA GLY A 40 -2.25 5.22 10.17
C GLY A 40 -3.61 4.66 9.71
N ARG A 41 -4.58 5.54 9.45
CA ARG A 41 -5.91 5.14 8.94
C ARG A 41 -5.84 4.49 7.55
N LEU A 42 -5.00 5.03 6.67
CA LEU A 42 -4.80 4.48 5.33
C LEU A 42 -4.16 3.09 5.38
N ARG A 43 -3.15 2.90 6.25
CA ARG A 43 -2.52 1.58 6.46
C ARG A 43 -3.50 0.56 7.04
N ALA A 44 -4.31 0.96 8.01
CA ALA A 44 -5.34 0.11 8.58
C ALA A 44 -6.39 -0.30 7.53
N MET A 45 -6.83 0.65 6.70
CA MET A 45 -7.74 0.37 5.59
C MET A 45 -7.11 -0.61 4.59
N ALA A 46 -5.88 -0.34 4.15
CA ALA A 46 -5.16 -1.24 3.24
C ALA A 46 -5.06 -2.67 3.80
N PHE A 47 -4.73 -2.81 5.08
CA PHE A 47 -4.66 -4.12 5.74
C PHE A 47 -6.04 -4.81 5.81
N ALA A 48 -7.10 -4.07 6.14
CA ALA A 48 -8.45 -4.60 6.18
C ALA A 48 -8.93 -5.13 4.81
N PHE A 49 -8.50 -4.51 3.71
CA PHE A 49 -8.78 -4.99 2.36
C PHE A 49 -7.87 -6.16 1.93
N LEU A 50 -6.60 -6.17 2.31
CA LEU A 50 -5.66 -7.24 1.93
C LEU A 50 -5.86 -8.54 2.73
N ALA A 51 -6.17 -8.45 4.02
CA ALA A 51 -6.22 -9.62 4.89
C ALA A 51 -7.23 -10.71 4.41
N PRO A 52 -8.46 -10.36 3.98
CA PRO A 52 -9.40 -11.35 3.42
C PRO A 52 -8.88 -12.01 2.15
N VAL A 53 -8.22 -11.24 1.27
CA VAL A 53 -7.67 -11.74 0.01
C VAL A 53 -6.56 -12.77 0.27
N VAL A 54 -5.64 -12.46 1.18
CA VAL A 54 -4.56 -13.38 1.58
C VAL A 54 -5.12 -14.64 2.24
N HIS A 55 -6.13 -14.49 3.11
CA HIS A 55 -6.79 -15.63 3.73
C HIS A 55 -7.42 -16.57 2.68
N LEU A 56 -8.07 -15.99 1.67
CA LEU A 56 -8.69 -16.76 0.59
C LEU A 56 -7.64 -17.48 -0.28
N GLN A 57 -6.51 -16.84 -0.57
CA GLN A 57 -5.37 -17.46 -1.27
C GLN A 57 -4.81 -18.66 -0.51
N ILE A 58 -4.60 -18.51 0.80
CA ILE A 58 -4.10 -19.61 1.66
C ILE A 58 -5.12 -20.77 1.67
N ARG A 59 -6.41 -20.47 1.80
CA ARG A 59 -7.47 -21.50 1.79
C ARG A 59 -7.47 -22.29 0.48
N ILE A 60 -7.45 -21.61 -0.67
CA ILE A 60 -7.43 -22.27 -1.99
C ILE A 60 -6.19 -23.17 -2.12
N ARG A 61 -5.02 -22.66 -1.70
CA ARG A 61 -3.76 -23.43 -1.69
C ARG A 61 -3.88 -24.71 -0.86
N ASN A 62 -4.46 -24.63 0.33
CA ASN A 62 -4.61 -25.79 1.20
C ASN A 62 -5.58 -26.82 0.61
N ILE A 63 -6.73 -26.39 0.08
CA ILE A 63 -7.71 -27.30 -0.55
C ILE A 63 -7.09 -27.98 -1.78
N ALA A 64 -6.36 -27.24 -2.61
CA ALA A 64 -5.66 -27.78 -3.76
C ALA A 64 -4.56 -28.78 -3.34
N GLY A 65 -3.80 -28.46 -2.29
CA GLY A 65 -2.79 -29.35 -1.72
C GLY A 65 -3.38 -30.67 -1.22
N ASP A 66 -4.50 -30.61 -0.50
CA ASP A 66 -5.16 -31.82 0.01
C ASP A 66 -5.77 -32.67 -1.12
N ALA A 67 -6.29 -32.04 -2.18
CA ALA A 67 -6.81 -32.75 -3.35
C ALA A 67 -5.67 -33.46 -4.10
N LEU A 68 -4.53 -32.78 -4.28
CA LEU A 68 -3.33 -33.34 -4.88
C LEU A 68 -2.80 -34.53 -4.08
N ALA A 69 -2.73 -34.41 -2.75
CA ALA A 69 -2.27 -35.49 -1.87
C ALA A 69 -3.18 -36.74 -1.92
N ARG A 70 -4.47 -36.55 -2.20
CA ARG A 70 -5.46 -37.63 -2.30
C ARG A 70 -5.66 -38.15 -3.73
N GLY A 71 -4.95 -37.61 -4.72
CA GLY A 71 -5.17 -37.93 -6.14
C GLY A 71 -6.59 -37.62 -6.62
N ALA A 72 -7.29 -36.71 -5.94
CA ALA A 72 -8.68 -36.36 -6.20
C ALA A 72 -8.78 -35.11 -7.10
N PRO A 73 -9.83 -34.99 -7.93
CA PRO A 73 -10.07 -33.77 -8.70
C PRO A 73 -10.30 -32.56 -7.78
N LEU A 74 -10.03 -31.37 -8.29
CA LEU A 74 -10.13 -30.13 -7.52
C LEU A 74 -11.58 -29.91 -7.04
N PRO A 75 -11.82 -29.77 -5.73
CA PRO A 75 -13.17 -29.62 -5.19
C PRO A 75 -13.85 -28.34 -5.69
N ASP A 76 -15.17 -28.41 -5.94
CA ASP A 76 -16.00 -27.26 -6.32
C ASP A 76 -15.87 -26.07 -5.35
N ALA A 77 -15.60 -26.35 -4.07
CA ALA A 77 -15.35 -25.35 -3.05
C ALA A 77 -14.12 -24.47 -3.37
N ALA A 78 -13.05 -25.05 -3.93
CA ALA A 78 -11.87 -24.30 -4.38
C ALA A 78 -12.19 -23.43 -5.59
N GLN A 79 -12.97 -23.96 -6.55
CA GLN A 79 -13.41 -23.22 -7.74
C GLN A 79 -14.27 -22.00 -7.36
N ARG A 80 -15.20 -22.16 -6.40
CA ARG A 80 -16.04 -21.07 -5.87
C ARG A 80 -15.21 -20.02 -5.15
N ALA A 81 -14.29 -20.45 -4.29
CA ALA A 81 -13.37 -19.55 -3.59
C ALA A 81 -12.49 -18.76 -4.58
N PHE A 82 -12.00 -19.41 -5.63
CA PHE A 82 -11.21 -18.77 -6.68
C PHE A 82 -12.01 -17.70 -7.43
N ARG A 83 -13.27 -17.97 -7.80
CA ARG A 83 -14.12 -16.97 -8.46
C ARG A 83 -14.37 -15.75 -7.57
N LEU A 84 -14.62 -15.97 -6.28
CA LEU A 84 -14.81 -14.88 -5.33
C LEU A 84 -13.52 -14.05 -5.16
N TRP A 85 -12.37 -14.73 -5.05
CA TRP A 85 -11.06 -14.09 -5.00
C TRP A 85 -10.79 -13.23 -6.23
N PHE A 86 -11.08 -13.79 -7.41
CA PHE A 86 -10.89 -13.10 -8.70
C PHE A 86 -11.79 -11.87 -8.82
N ALA A 87 -13.07 -12.00 -8.44
CA ALA A 87 -14.00 -10.88 -8.44
C ALA A 87 -13.59 -9.76 -7.46
N LEU A 88 -13.02 -10.12 -6.31
CA LEU A 88 -12.46 -9.16 -5.33
C LEU A 88 -11.21 -8.42 -5.85
N GLY A 89 -10.44 -9.03 -6.75
CA GLY A 89 -9.25 -8.40 -7.35
C GLY A 89 -9.59 -7.33 -8.40
N TRP A 90 -10.73 -7.47 -9.07
CA TRP A 90 -11.15 -6.55 -10.15
C TRP A 90 -11.31 -5.08 -9.71
N PRO A 91 -11.96 -4.76 -8.57
CA PRO A 91 -12.04 -3.40 -8.06
C PRO A 91 -10.67 -2.73 -7.83
N ALA A 92 -9.71 -3.49 -7.30
CA ALA A 92 -8.35 -2.97 -7.06
C ALA A 92 -7.62 -2.68 -8.38
N PHE A 93 -7.75 -3.58 -9.37
CA PHE A 93 -7.19 -3.37 -10.70
C PHE A 93 -7.81 -2.17 -11.42
N ALA A 94 -9.14 -2.05 -11.39
CA ALA A 94 -9.86 -0.92 -11.97
C ALA A 94 -9.44 0.42 -11.33
N ALA A 95 -9.26 0.45 -10.00
CA ALA A 95 -8.77 1.65 -9.31
C ALA A 95 -7.34 2.03 -9.74
N LEU A 96 -6.45 1.04 -9.88
CA LEU A 96 -5.08 1.27 -10.38
C LEU A 96 -5.12 1.89 -11.78
N VAL A 97 -5.85 1.27 -12.71
CA VAL A 97 -6.00 1.77 -14.08
C VAL A 97 -6.59 3.17 -14.09
N GLY A 98 -7.63 3.44 -13.29
CA GLY A 98 -8.26 4.75 -13.19
C GLY A 98 -7.31 5.84 -12.68
N VAL A 99 -6.52 5.56 -11.64
CA VAL A 99 -5.52 6.51 -11.13
C VAL A 99 -4.39 6.72 -12.14
N SER A 100 -3.89 5.66 -12.76
CA SER A 100 -2.87 5.77 -13.80
C SER A 100 -3.36 6.56 -15.01
N TRP A 101 -4.61 6.32 -15.43
CA TRP A 101 -5.25 7.10 -16.48
C TRP A 101 -5.34 8.57 -16.07
N LEU A 102 -5.74 8.87 -14.83
CA LEU A 102 -5.85 10.23 -14.35
C LEU A 102 -4.49 10.96 -14.34
N MET A 103 -3.42 10.27 -13.95
CA MET A 103 -2.07 10.83 -13.96
C MET A 103 -1.59 11.19 -15.38
N VAL A 104 -2.01 10.43 -16.38
CA VAL A 104 -1.61 10.62 -17.80
C VAL A 104 -2.51 11.64 -18.49
N ALA A 105 -3.82 11.46 -18.37
CA ALA A 105 -4.81 12.26 -19.07
C ALA A 105 -4.93 13.68 -18.51
N LYS A 106 -4.58 13.88 -17.22
CA LYS A 106 -4.70 15.16 -16.49
C LYS A 106 -5.94 15.97 -16.90
N PRO A 107 -7.14 15.38 -16.83
CA PRO A 107 -8.36 16.07 -17.22
C PRO A 107 -8.55 17.32 -16.35
N GLU A 108 -8.87 18.44 -16.99
CA GLU A 108 -9.26 19.67 -16.30
C GLU A 108 -10.68 19.50 -15.76
N PHE A 109 -10.80 19.00 -14.53
CA PHE A 109 -12.10 18.88 -13.85
C PHE A 109 -12.59 20.21 -13.28
N TRP A 110 -11.68 21.18 -13.13
CA TRP A 110 -11.93 22.50 -12.58
C TRP A 110 -11.21 23.51 -13.46
N GLY A 111 -11.91 24.01 -14.49
CA GLY A 111 -11.54 25.22 -15.22
C GLY A 111 -11.85 26.47 -14.41
#